data_AF-A0A832SM92-F1
#
_entry.id   AF-A0A832SM92-F1
#
_cell.length_a   1.000
_cell.length_b   1.000
_cell.length_c   1.000
_cell.angle_alpha   90.00
_cell.angle_beta   90.00
_cell.angle_gamma   90.00
#
_symmetry.space_group_name_H-M   'P 1'
#
loop_
_entity.id
_entity.type
_entity.pdbx_description
1 polymer ?
#
loop_
_entity_poly.entity_id
_entity_poly.type
_entity_poly.pdbx_seq_one_letter_code
_entity_poly.pdbx_strand_id
1 'polypeptide(L)'
;MESSAIKNLFNKKSGSQPLLDQLALRFKHYQKELYMSNDMLFSLTYMASISTANLTRDKIFTSISDKKEYCPSKYFNMIKELAQHWHYDYANACELISTKVTHERMRELLNRLSNAIAAGEPDSEFLTKEWKLFKTKRKDEFERDLETTKEWSNAYTALLVSTSLVAIIILLSVILYNMGDPADTLYSTMFIIFFMAFFGVGLLFKASPKDSKVHSLSIKSQEQVYIYKWAPLSIALSALAVILLTVIPAFIGSVDFFIDIKGVGMVLAGVILMPVGMAANKDIDKINKRDECFTTFIRSLGSIVSGSGLTVPKALLKIDPKNLGELRDMSQELYKKLASGLDPALCWGRFVGETGSYLIYKLTSVFVDAVNLGGNAEVVGELVSS
;
A
#
# COMPACT_ATOMS: atom_id res chain seq x y z
N MET A 1 38.14 -37.19 30.02
CA MET A 1 36.99 -37.62 29.20
C MET A 1 36.08 -36.43 28.84
N GLU A 2 36.67 -35.27 28.50
CA GLU A 2 35.96 -33.99 28.30
C GLU A 2 36.27 -33.40 26.92
N SER A 3 35.74 -34.01 25.86
CA SER A 3 35.79 -33.40 24.51
C SER A 3 34.50 -33.66 23.70
N SER A 4 33.71 -34.65 24.08
CA SER A 4 32.42 -34.95 23.43
C SER A 4 31.25 -34.09 23.93
N ALA A 5 31.30 -33.58 25.18
CA ALA A 5 30.23 -32.76 25.75
C ALA A 5 30.21 -31.33 25.22
N ILE A 6 31.37 -30.75 24.90
CA ILE A 6 31.49 -29.35 24.43
C ILE A 6 31.13 -29.24 22.93
N LYS A 7 31.32 -30.32 22.14
CA LYS A 7 30.88 -30.37 20.74
C LYS A 7 29.35 -30.42 20.55
N ASN A 8 28.60 -30.86 21.57
CA ASN A 8 27.14 -30.97 21.49
C ASN A 8 26.38 -29.68 21.85
N LEU A 9 27.05 -28.66 22.39
CA LEU A 9 26.43 -27.36 22.68
C LEU A 9 26.51 -26.39 21.48
N PHE A 10 27.45 -26.59 20.55
CA PHE A 10 27.57 -25.78 19.33
C PHE A 10 26.91 -26.38 18.09
N ASN A 11 26.48 -27.65 18.14
CA ASN A 11 25.91 -28.34 16.97
C ASN A 11 24.37 -28.49 16.99
N LYS A 12 23.68 -27.90 17.98
CA LYS A 12 22.21 -28.00 18.14
C LYS A 12 21.46 -26.68 17.89
N LYS A 13 21.99 -25.84 17.00
CA LYS A 13 21.30 -24.61 16.53
C LYS A 13 21.44 -24.33 15.03
N SER A 14 21.78 -25.36 14.25
CA SER A 14 21.58 -25.38 12.79
C SER A 14 20.39 -26.28 12.46
N GLY A 15 19.26 -26.03 13.12
CA GLY A 15 17.97 -26.56 12.68
C GLY A 15 17.55 -25.70 11.51
N SER A 16 17.59 -26.30 10.31
CA SER A 16 16.97 -25.79 9.09
C SER A 16 15.70 -25.00 9.40
N GLN A 17 15.76 -23.67 9.34
CA GLN A 17 14.54 -22.87 9.23
C GLN A 17 13.78 -23.44 8.03
N PRO A 18 12.48 -23.79 8.17
CA PRO A 18 11.75 -24.38 7.06
C PRO A 18 11.86 -23.43 5.87
N LEU A 19 12.10 -23.97 4.66
CA LEU A 19 12.23 -23.15 3.44
C LEU A 19 11.09 -22.14 3.29
N LEU A 20 9.90 -22.46 3.83
CA LEU A 20 8.74 -21.58 3.94
C LEU A 20 8.98 -20.34 4.81
N ASP A 21 9.69 -20.44 5.94
CA ASP A 21 10.02 -19.28 6.78
C ASP A 21 11.08 -18.40 6.11
N GLN A 22 12.06 -19.00 5.43
CA GLN A 22 13.05 -18.22 4.66
C GLN A 22 12.41 -17.52 3.46
N LEU A 23 11.50 -18.20 2.75
CA LEU A 23 10.72 -17.61 1.67
C LEU A 23 9.76 -16.55 2.18
N ALA A 24 9.09 -16.76 3.31
CA ALA A 24 8.22 -15.78 3.94
C ALA A 24 9.00 -14.54 4.40
N LEU A 25 10.20 -14.72 4.96
CA LEU A 25 11.09 -13.62 5.33
C LEU A 25 11.57 -12.85 4.11
N ARG A 26 11.98 -13.54 3.03
CA ARG A 26 12.34 -12.90 1.76
C ARG A 26 11.17 -12.14 1.14
N PHE A 27 9.98 -12.74 1.16
CA PHE A 27 8.76 -12.11 0.66
C PHE A 27 8.38 -10.87 1.47
N LYS A 28 8.51 -10.95 2.80
CA LYS A 28 8.28 -9.82 3.71
C LYS A 28 9.33 -8.72 3.52
N HIS A 29 10.59 -9.07 3.25
CA HIS A 29 11.64 -8.10 2.91
C HIS A 29 11.35 -7.42 1.57
N TYR A 30 10.97 -8.18 0.55
CA TYR A 30 10.59 -7.67 -0.76
C TYR A 30 9.37 -6.75 -0.69
N GLN A 31 8.33 -7.12 0.08
CA GLN A 31 7.19 -6.25 0.35
C GLN A 31 7.61 -4.96 1.06
N LYS A 32 8.52 -5.04 2.04
CA LYS A 32 9.00 -3.84 2.74
C LYS A 32 9.81 -2.91 1.83
N GLU A 33 10.65 -3.44 0.95
CA GLU A 33 11.37 -2.62 -0.04
C GLU A 33 10.42 -1.92 -1.01
N LEU A 34 9.36 -2.62 -1.40
CA LEU A 34 8.33 -2.10 -2.29
C LEU A 34 7.56 -0.91 -1.68
N TYR A 35 7.18 -0.99 -0.39
CA TYR A 35 6.50 0.12 0.30
C TYR A 35 7.46 1.21 0.83
N MET A 36 8.77 0.91 0.91
CA MET A 36 9.78 1.83 1.44
C MET A 36 9.75 3.19 0.75
N SER A 37 9.53 3.22 -0.56
CA SER A 37 9.57 4.45 -1.35
C SER A 37 8.36 5.36 -1.12
N ASN A 38 7.17 4.79 -0.95
CA ASN A 38 5.97 5.55 -0.58
C ASN A 38 6.07 6.01 0.88
N ASP A 39 6.50 5.14 1.78
CA ASP A 39 6.70 5.47 3.18
C ASP A 39 7.78 6.55 3.37
N MET A 40 8.80 6.59 2.53
CA MET A 40 9.80 7.67 2.51
C MET A 40 9.16 9.02 2.17
N LEU A 41 8.30 9.08 1.15
CA LEU A 41 7.57 10.31 0.83
C LEU A 41 6.73 10.76 2.02
N PHE A 42 5.95 9.86 2.64
CA PHE A 42 5.15 10.22 3.83
C PHE A 42 6.03 10.65 5.02
N SER A 43 7.18 10.01 5.23
CA SER A 43 8.11 10.39 6.29
C SER A 43 8.71 11.78 6.07
N LEU A 44 9.06 12.13 4.83
CA LEU A 44 9.55 13.45 4.47
C LEU A 44 8.45 14.51 4.58
N THR A 45 7.22 14.20 4.15
CA THR A 45 6.06 15.09 4.34
C THR A 45 5.82 15.33 5.83
N TYR A 46 5.94 14.29 6.67
CA TYR A 46 5.83 14.42 8.13
C TYR A 46 6.92 15.33 8.70
N MET A 47 8.19 15.05 8.41
CA MET A 47 9.32 15.82 8.91
C MET A 47 9.28 17.28 8.44
N ALA A 48 8.98 17.53 7.16
CA ALA A 48 8.82 18.88 6.63
C ALA A 48 7.66 19.61 7.32
N SER A 49 6.52 18.95 7.54
CA SER A 49 5.35 19.54 8.20
C SER A 49 5.64 19.92 9.66
N ILE A 50 6.23 19.02 10.46
CA ILE A 50 6.56 19.34 11.87
C ILE A 50 7.68 20.36 11.99
N SER A 51 8.58 20.45 10.98
CA SER A 51 9.65 21.45 10.98
C SER A 51 9.13 22.89 10.88
N THR A 52 7.89 23.09 10.38
CA THR A 52 7.24 24.41 10.38
C THR A 52 6.99 24.98 11.77
N ALA A 53 7.00 24.14 12.80
CA ALA A 53 6.85 24.54 14.21
C ALA A 53 8.18 25.00 14.84
N ASN A 54 9.27 25.12 14.08
CA ASN A 54 10.62 25.47 14.57
C ASN A 54 11.05 24.60 15.77
N LEU A 55 10.78 23.29 15.69
CA LEU A 55 11.14 22.34 16.72
C LEU A 55 12.65 22.17 16.80
N THR A 56 13.13 21.77 17.98
CA THR A 56 14.50 21.29 18.11
C THR A 56 14.69 20.03 17.29
N ARG A 57 15.90 19.85 16.75
CA ARG A 57 16.30 18.65 15.99
C ARG A 57 15.95 17.36 16.73
N ASP A 58 16.21 17.32 18.03
CA ASP A 58 15.89 16.19 18.90
C ASP A 58 14.40 15.82 18.87
N LYS A 59 13.53 16.83 18.91
CA LYS A 59 12.08 16.62 18.80
C LYS A 59 11.68 16.13 17.41
N ILE A 60 12.28 16.66 16.34
CA ILE A 60 12.01 16.20 14.96
C ILE A 60 12.31 14.69 14.84
N PHE A 61 13.51 14.26 15.26
CA PHE A 61 13.92 12.85 15.20
C PHE A 61 13.09 11.96 16.14
N THR A 62 12.71 12.45 17.31
CA THR A 62 11.83 11.74 18.22
C THR A 62 10.45 11.52 17.60
N SER A 63 9.82 12.56 17.08
CA SER A 63 8.49 12.49 16.47
C SER A 63 8.43 11.53 15.29
N ILE A 64 9.42 11.55 14.38
CA ILE A 64 9.43 10.59 13.25
C ILE A 64 9.75 9.15 13.69
N SER A 65 10.54 8.96 14.74
CA SER A 65 10.84 7.62 15.28
C SER A 65 9.62 6.94 15.88
N ASP A 66 8.70 7.71 16.47
CA ASP A 66 7.50 7.19 17.12
C ASP A 66 6.46 6.71 16.09
N LYS A 67 6.57 7.15 14.82
CA LYS A 67 5.71 6.73 13.69
C LYS A 67 6.09 5.36 13.14
N LYS A 68 5.89 4.31 13.94
CA LYS A 68 6.14 2.89 13.60
C LYS A 68 5.44 2.39 12.33
N GLU A 69 4.43 3.13 11.88
CA GLU A 69 3.67 2.83 10.67
C GLU A 69 4.43 3.14 9.37
N TYR A 70 5.53 3.91 9.44
CA TYR A 70 6.41 4.19 8.31
C TYR A 70 7.61 3.25 8.37
N CYS A 71 7.93 2.52 7.29
CA CYS A 71 9.13 1.69 7.24
C CYS A 71 10.44 2.43 7.62
N PRO A 72 10.66 3.69 7.18
CA PRO A 72 11.85 4.47 7.56
C PRO A 72 12.00 4.77 9.06
N SER A 73 10.90 4.72 9.85
CA SER A 73 10.92 5.05 11.29
C SER A 73 11.93 4.22 12.07
N LYS A 74 12.20 2.98 11.66
CA LYS A 74 13.21 2.12 12.27
C LYS A 74 14.61 2.75 12.21
N TYR A 75 14.98 3.33 11.08
CA TYR A 75 16.29 3.97 10.91
C TYR A 75 16.37 5.25 11.72
N PHE A 76 15.30 6.07 11.71
CA PHE A 76 15.24 7.27 12.54
C PHE A 76 15.27 6.96 14.05
N ASN A 77 14.66 5.85 14.49
CA ASN A 77 14.78 5.40 15.87
C ASN A 77 16.23 5.04 16.21
N MET A 78 16.96 4.37 15.31
CA MET A 78 18.38 4.09 15.53
C MET A 78 19.22 5.37 15.63
N ILE A 79 18.91 6.38 14.81
CA ILE A 79 19.57 7.70 14.86
C ILE A 79 19.27 8.40 16.19
N LYS A 80 17.99 8.43 16.60
CA LYS A 80 17.56 8.97 17.90
C LYS A 80 18.30 8.29 19.06
N GLU A 81 18.35 6.96 19.07
CA GLU A 81 19.02 6.19 20.11
C GLU A 81 20.51 6.55 20.21
N LEU A 82 21.22 6.64 19.07
CA LEU A 82 22.62 7.05 19.03
C LEU A 82 22.84 8.48 19.54
N ALA A 83 21.95 9.41 19.18
CA ALA A 83 22.08 10.79 19.62
C ALA A 83 21.74 10.97 21.11
N GLN A 84 20.62 10.40 21.56
CA GLN A 84 20.10 10.62 22.92
C GLN A 84 20.83 9.79 23.98
N HIS A 85 21.09 8.50 23.72
CA HIS A 85 21.68 7.60 24.72
C HIS A 85 23.20 7.48 24.60
N TRP A 86 23.75 7.65 23.40
CA TRP A 86 25.19 7.50 23.15
C TRP A 86 25.91 8.83 22.90
N HIS A 87 25.19 9.95 22.98
CA HIS A 87 25.73 11.31 22.82
C HIS A 87 26.49 11.56 21.51
N TYR A 88 26.11 10.83 20.44
CA TYR A 88 26.60 11.15 19.10
C TYR A 88 25.94 12.42 18.58
N ASP A 89 26.69 13.22 17.80
CA ASP A 89 26.06 14.29 17.02
C ASP A 89 25.12 13.71 15.96
N TYR A 90 24.05 14.44 15.63
CA TYR A 90 23.05 14.00 14.67
C TYR A 90 23.62 13.80 13.26
N ALA A 91 24.63 14.57 12.83
CA ALA A 91 25.28 14.32 11.53
C ALA A 91 25.98 12.95 11.55
N ASN A 92 26.84 12.73 12.54
CA ASN A 92 27.59 11.47 12.68
C ASN A 92 26.66 10.26 12.85
N ALA A 93 25.55 10.42 13.57
CA ALA A 93 24.54 9.37 13.73
C ALA A 93 23.84 9.05 12.40
N CYS A 94 23.46 10.05 11.61
CA CYS A 94 22.89 9.86 10.27
C CYS A 94 23.86 9.15 9.33
N GLU A 95 25.14 9.56 9.32
CA GLU A 95 26.19 8.93 8.51
C GLU A 95 26.43 7.47 8.94
N LEU A 96 26.55 7.19 10.23
CA LEU A 96 26.76 5.84 10.72
C LEU A 96 25.60 4.91 10.34
N ILE A 97 24.36 5.39 10.46
CA ILE A 97 23.18 4.60 10.09
C ILE A 97 23.06 4.43 8.58
N SER A 98 23.45 5.41 7.77
CA SER A 98 23.41 5.31 6.31
C SER A 98 24.21 4.11 5.79
N THR A 99 25.35 3.80 6.41
CA THR A 99 26.18 2.63 6.05
C THR A 99 25.48 1.29 6.29
N LYS A 100 24.50 1.25 7.21
CA LYS A 100 23.73 0.05 7.55
C LYS A 100 22.43 -0.09 6.74
N VAL A 101 22.04 0.95 6.00
CA VAL A 101 20.80 0.94 5.21
C VAL A 101 21.03 0.22 3.89
N THR A 102 20.21 -0.80 3.61
CA THR A 102 20.26 -1.56 2.35
C THR A 102 19.66 -0.78 1.18
N HIS A 103 18.60 -0.01 1.44
CA HIS A 103 17.86 0.71 0.41
C HIS A 103 18.59 2.00 -0.01
N GLU A 104 19.02 2.06 -1.27
CA GLU A 104 19.87 3.13 -1.81
C GLU A 104 19.33 4.53 -1.56
N ARG A 105 18.06 4.79 -1.90
CA ARG A 105 17.43 6.11 -1.69
C ARG A 105 17.45 6.59 -0.24
N MET A 106 17.24 5.68 0.71
CA MET A 106 17.24 6.03 2.13
C MET A 106 18.66 6.31 2.62
N ARG A 107 19.65 5.52 2.16
CA ARG A 107 21.07 5.78 2.42
C ARG A 107 21.48 7.15 1.90
N GLU A 108 21.10 7.49 0.67
CA GLU A 108 21.40 8.80 0.09
C GLU A 108 20.72 9.95 0.83
N LEU A 109 19.45 9.78 1.23
CA LEU A 109 18.73 10.77 2.04
C LEU A 109 19.46 11.02 3.36
N LEU A 110 19.87 9.97 4.07
CA LEU A 110 20.61 10.09 5.33
C LEU A 110 21.98 10.74 5.15
N ASN A 111 22.68 10.45 4.05
CA ASN A 111 23.95 11.11 3.74
C ASN A 111 23.76 12.61 3.45
N ARG A 112 22.75 12.97 2.66
CA ARG A 112 22.42 14.38 2.41
C ARG A 112 22.01 15.11 3.70
N LEU A 113 21.21 14.45 4.53
CA LEU A 113 20.80 14.97 5.84
C LEU A 113 21.98 15.15 6.79
N SER A 114 22.92 14.19 6.83
CA SER A 114 24.16 14.31 7.61
C SER A 114 24.97 15.53 7.17
N ASN A 115 25.21 15.66 5.86
CA ASN A 115 25.98 16.77 5.31
C ASN A 115 25.32 18.13 5.57
N ALA A 116 24.00 18.22 5.44
CA ALA A 116 23.24 19.44 5.72
C ALA A 116 23.31 19.83 7.21
N ILE A 117 23.19 18.85 8.11
CA ILE A 117 23.34 19.05 9.54
C ILE A 117 24.75 19.52 9.89
N ALA A 118 25.78 18.88 9.33
CA ALA A 118 27.18 19.24 9.57
C ALA A 118 27.53 20.63 9.02
N ALA A 119 26.91 21.04 7.91
CA ALA A 119 27.05 22.37 7.32
C ALA A 119 26.27 23.46 8.08
N GLY A 120 25.43 23.10 9.04
CA GLY A 120 24.60 24.04 9.80
C GLY A 120 23.40 24.59 9.03
N GLU A 121 22.94 23.91 7.97
CA GLU A 121 21.71 24.29 7.27
C GLU A 121 20.50 24.17 8.23
N PRO A 122 19.55 25.12 8.24
CA PRO A 122 18.34 24.99 9.03
C PRO A 122 17.52 23.75 8.62
N ASP A 123 17.15 22.92 9.60
CA ASP A 123 16.47 21.65 9.36
C ASP A 123 15.17 21.83 8.54
N SER A 124 14.41 22.91 8.76
CA SER A 124 13.18 23.20 8.03
C SER A 124 13.41 23.50 6.54
N GLU A 125 14.47 24.24 6.23
CA GLU A 125 14.84 24.59 4.86
C GLU A 125 15.31 23.35 4.09
N PHE A 126 16.21 22.57 4.70
CA PHE A 126 16.68 21.30 4.14
C PHE A 126 15.52 20.33 3.88
N LEU A 127 14.68 20.08 4.90
CA LEU A 127 13.58 19.11 4.80
C LEU A 127 12.54 19.51 3.75
N THR A 128 12.24 20.81 3.63
CA THR A 128 11.31 21.32 2.62
C THR A 128 11.88 21.17 1.20
N LYS A 129 13.17 21.49 1.00
CA LYS A 129 13.85 21.30 -0.29
C LYS A 129 13.90 19.83 -0.68
N GLU A 130 14.31 18.97 0.24
CA GLU A 130 14.46 17.53 0.02
C GLU A 130 13.10 16.87 -0.24
N TRP A 131 12.05 17.24 0.51
CA TRP A 131 10.68 16.81 0.25
C TRP A 131 10.22 17.18 -1.17
N LYS A 132 10.44 18.43 -1.60
CA LYS A 132 10.04 18.88 -2.93
C LYS A 132 10.76 18.12 -4.04
N LEU A 133 12.06 17.89 -3.87
CA LEU A 133 12.88 17.12 -4.80
C LEU A 133 12.43 15.64 -4.85
N PHE A 134 12.20 15.03 -3.69
CA PHE A 134 11.77 13.64 -3.59
C PHE A 134 10.38 13.44 -4.20
N LYS A 135 9.46 14.37 -3.95
CA LYS A 135 8.10 14.37 -4.51
C LYS A 135 8.11 14.42 -6.04
N THR A 136 8.87 15.34 -6.62
CA THR A 136 8.99 15.45 -8.09
C THR A 136 9.56 14.17 -8.69
N LYS A 137 10.68 13.66 -8.15
CA LYS A 137 11.27 12.40 -8.62
C LYS A 137 10.30 11.23 -8.50
N ARG A 138 9.56 11.14 -7.40
CA ARG A 138 8.58 10.07 -7.18
C ARG A 138 7.42 10.14 -8.16
N LYS A 139 6.95 11.35 -8.49
CA LYS A 139 5.93 11.57 -9.52
C LYS A 139 6.41 11.07 -10.88
N ASP A 140 7.61 11.48 -11.30
CA ASP A 140 8.18 11.08 -12.58
C ASP A 140 8.40 9.56 -12.66
N GLU A 141 8.90 8.95 -11.58
CA GLU A 141 9.02 7.48 -11.47
C GLU A 141 7.65 6.79 -11.59
N PHE A 142 6.64 7.30 -10.89
CA PHE A 142 5.30 6.72 -10.91
C PHE A 142 4.66 6.81 -12.30
N GLU A 143 4.82 7.94 -12.99
CA GLU A 143 4.35 8.13 -14.37
C GLU A 143 5.04 7.17 -15.33
N ARG A 144 6.36 6.97 -15.17
CA ARG A 144 7.11 5.96 -15.94
C ARG A 144 6.65 4.53 -15.67
N ASP A 145 6.38 4.18 -14.41
CA ASP A 145 5.89 2.86 -14.04
C ASP A 145 4.48 2.61 -14.61
N LEU A 146 3.63 3.64 -14.67
CA LEU A 146 2.32 3.59 -15.34
C LEU A 146 2.45 3.37 -16.85
N GLU A 147 3.33 4.10 -17.53
CA GLU A 147 3.55 3.90 -18.96
C GLU A 147 4.12 2.51 -19.24
N THR A 148 5.06 2.04 -18.41
CA THR A 148 5.60 0.67 -18.49
C THR A 148 4.47 -0.36 -18.33
N THR A 149 3.56 -0.17 -17.36
CA THR A 149 2.41 -1.05 -17.15
C THR A 149 1.48 -1.08 -18.36
N LYS A 150 1.26 0.06 -19.00
CA LYS A 150 0.45 0.20 -20.21
C LYS A 150 1.11 -0.51 -21.41
N GLU A 151 2.42 -0.39 -21.58
CA GLU A 151 3.17 -1.14 -22.60
C GLU A 151 3.04 -2.65 -22.39
N TRP A 152 3.21 -3.14 -21.16
CA TRP A 152 2.99 -4.56 -20.84
C TRP A 152 1.54 -5.00 -21.05
N SER A 153 0.55 -4.14 -20.79
CA SER A 153 -0.86 -4.41 -21.07
C SER A 153 -1.12 -4.55 -22.57
N ASN A 154 -0.50 -3.70 -23.39
CA ASN A 154 -0.57 -3.79 -24.85
C ASN A 154 0.09 -5.08 -25.35
N ALA A 155 1.26 -5.42 -24.81
CA ALA A 155 1.95 -6.67 -25.13
C ALA A 155 1.12 -7.91 -24.73
N TYR A 156 0.53 -7.90 -23.53
CA TYR A 156 -0.38 -8.96 -23.07
C TYR A 156 -1.57 -9.13 -24.01
N THR A 157 -2.18 -8.02 -24.45
CA THR A 157 -3.30 -8.05 -25.41
C THR A 157 -2.86 -8.66 -26.74
N ALA A 158 -1.69 -8.29 -27.26
CA ALA A 158 -1.15 -8.87 -28.49
C ALA A 158 -0.87 -10.37 -28.34
N LEU A 159 -0.31 -10.79 -27.20
CA LEU A 159 -0.07 -12.20 -26.87
C LEU A 159 -1.37 -13.01 -26.82
N LEU A 160 -2.44 -12.49 -26.20
CA LEU A 160 -3.75 -13.14 -26.18
C LEU A 160 -4.34 -13.31 -27.59
N VAL A 161 -4.28 -12.28 -28.42
CA VAL A 161 -4.77 -12.33 -29.80
C VAL A 161 -3.99 -13.35 -30.63
N SER A 162 -2.66 -13.32 -30.55
CA SER A 162 -1.79 -14.27 -31.25
C SER A 162 -2.06 -15.72 -30.81
N THR A 163 -2.16 -15.95 -29.50
CA THR A 163 -2.44 -17.29 -28.95
C THR A 163 -3.82 -17.79 -29.37
N SER A 164 -4.81 -16.91 -29.39
CA SER A 164 -6.17 -17.25 -29.84
C SER A 164 -6.21 -17.63 -31.32
N LEU A 165 -5.49 -16.91 -32.19
CA LEU A 165 -5.39 -17.24 -33.61
C LEU A 165 -4.71 -18.60 -33.84
N VAL A 166 -3.59 -18.85 -33.14
CA VAL A 166 -2.88 -20.14 -33.23
C VAL A 166 -3.79 -21.28 -32.76
N ALA A 167 -4.51 -21.10 -31.65
CA ALA A 167 -5.47 -22.07 -31.15
C ALA A 167 -6.59 -22.37 -32.17
N ILE A 168 -7.14 -21.35 -32.83
CA ILE A 168 -8.15 -21.52 -33.89
C ILE A 168 -7.57 -22.31 -35.08
N ILE A 169 -6.34 -22.01 -35.50
CA ILE A 169 -5.69 -22.70 -36.62
C ILE A 169 -5.44 -24.18 -36.28
N ILE A 170 -4.95 -24.47 -35.07
CA ILE A 170 -4.74 -25.85 -34.61
C ILE A 170 -6.07 -26.62 -34.61
N LEU A 171 -7.12 -26.01 -34.05
CA LEU A 171 -8.44 -26.64 -33.95
C LEU A 171 -9.08 -26.87 -35.33
N LEU A 172 -9.00 -25.89 -36.24
CA LEU A 172 -9.45 -26.04 -37.62
C LEU A 172 -8.66 -27.13 -38.36
N SER A 173 -7.36 -27.24 -38.10
CA SER A 173 -6.51 -28.24 -38.75
C SER A 173 -6.92 -29.66 -38.39
N VAL A 174 -7.26 -29.90 -37.13
CA VAL A 174 -7.74 -31.23 -36.70
C VAL A 174 -9.11 -31.55 -37.28
N ILE A 175 -10.02 -30.57 -37.31
CA ILE A 175 -11.37 -30.78 -37.87
C ILE A 175 -11.33 -31.05 -39.37
N LEU A 176 -10.55 -30.26 -40.14
CA LEU A 176 -10.55 -30.34 -41.61
C LEU A 176 -9.64 -31.44 -42.17
N TYR A 177 -8.49 -31.67 -41.54
CA TYR A 177 -7.48 -32.61 -42.04
C TYR A 177 -7.41 -33.92 -41.25
N ASN A 178 -8.26 -34.10 -40.22
CA ASN A 178 -8.30 -35.29 -39.37
C ASN A 178 -6.92 -35.66 -38.79
N MET A 179 -6.19 -34.62 -38.37
CA MET A 179 -4.84 -34.73 -37.82
C MET A 179 -4.90 -35.06 -36.32
N GLY A 180 -5.14 -36.33 -35.98
CA GLY A 180 -5.20 -36.80 -34.59
C GLY A 180 -6.60 -36.81 -33.97
N ASP A 181 -6.69 -37.17 -32.69
CA ASP A 181 -7.97 -37.16 -31.95
C ASP A 181 -8.41 -35.72 -31.65
N PRO A 182 -9.62 -35.29 -32.08
CA PRO A 182 -10.19 -34.00 -31.74
C PRO A 182 -10.21 -33.69 -30.24
N ALA A 183 -10.41 -34.71 -29.39
CA ALA A 183 -10.47 -34.53 -27.94
C ALA A 183 -9.10 -34.13 -27.36
N ASP A 184 -8.04 -34.87 -27.69
CA ASP A 184 -6.69 -34.61 -27.20
C ASP A 184 -6.14 -33.26 -27.65
N THR A 185 -6.48 -32.84 -28.87
CA THR A 185 -6.04 -31.54 -29.39
C THR A 185 -6.77 -30.37 -28.73
N LEU A 186 -8.03 -30.56 -28.34
CA LEU A 186 -8.79 -29.57 -27.57
C LEU A 186 -8.16 -29.38 -26.18
N TYR A 187 -7.83 -30.47 -25.48
CA TYR A 187 -7.21 -30.41 -24.15
C TYR A 187 -5.81 -29.78 -24.20
N SER A 188 -4.99 -30.12 -25.19
CA SER A 188 -3.64 -29.55 -25.33
C SER A 188 -3.69 -28.04 -25.64
N THR A 189 -4.62 -27.62 -26.50
CA THR A 189 -4.83 -26.19 -26.82
C THR A 189 -5.31 -25.40 -25.61
N MET A 190 -6.25 -25.96 -24.83
CA MET A 190 -6.71 -25.36 -23.57
C MET A 190 -5.55 -25.16 -22.57
N PHE A 191 -4.67 -26.15 -22.46
CA PHE A 191 -3.50 -26.07 -21.59
C PHE A 191 -2.54 -24.96 -22.02
N ILE A 192 -2.25 -24.85 -23.31
CA ILE A 192 -1.37 -23.78 -23.85
C ILE A 192 -1.95 -22.40 -23.55
N ILE A 193 -3.25 -22.19 -23.81
CA ILE A 193 -3.92 -20.91 -23.54
C ILE A 193 -3.86 -20.58 -22.05
N PHE A 194 -4.13 -21.56 -21.17
CA PHE A 194 -4.09 -21.36 -19.72
C PHE A 194 -2.70 -20.92 -19.24
N PHE A 195 -1.64 -21.60 -19.66
CA PHE A 195 -0.27 -21.24 -19.27
C PHE A 195 0.13 -19.87 -19.80
N MET A 196 -0.26 -19.56 -21.03
CA MET A 196 0.04 -18.26 -21.64
C MET A 196 -0.69 -17.12 -20.92
N ALA A 197 -1.96 -17.32 -20.58
CA ALA A 197 -2.74 -16.35 -19.80
C ALA A 197 -2.16 -16.19 -18.38
N PHE A 198 -1.82 -17.30 -17.70
CA PHE A 198 -1.24 -17.28 -16.36
C PHE A 198 0.09 -16.52 -16.33
N PHE A 199 0.99 -16.80 -17.28
CA PHE A 199 2.27 -16.10 -17.40
C PHE A 199 2.08 -14.62 -17.75
N GLY A 200 1.15 -14.32 -18.66
CA GLY A 200 0.79 -12.95 -19.02
C GLY A 200 0.32 -12.11 -17.84
N VAL A 201 -0.58 -12.66 -17.01
CA VAL A 201 -1.03 -12.02 -15.76
C VAL A 201 0.12 -11.86 -14.77
N GLY A 202 1.01 -12.86 -14.67
CA GLY A 202 2.20 -12.79 -13.81
C GLY A 202 3.15 -11.65 -14.19
N LEU A 203 3.36 -11.42 -15.50
CA LEU A 203 4.17 -10.31 -15.99
C LEU A 203 3.52 -8.95 -15.68
N LEU A 204 2.20 -8.83 -15.90
CA LEU A 204 1.45 -7.61 -15.56
C LEU A 204 1.51 -7.28 -14.07
N PHE A 205 1.36 -8.29 -13.21
CA PHE A 205 1.45 -8.10 -11.76
C PHE A 205 2.83 -7.61 -11.31
N LYS A 206 3.89 -8.02 -12.02
CA LYS A 206 5.26 -7.57 -11.74
C LYS A 206 5.50 -6.14 -12.22
N ALA A 207 4.94 -5.74 -13.35
CA ALA A 207 5.09 -4.42 -13.93
C ALA A 207 4.26 -3.33 -13.23
N SER A 208 3.13 -3.72 -12.64
CA SER A 208 2.21 -2.77 -12.00
C SER A 208 2.84 -2.07 -10.78
N PRO A 209 2.77 -0.73 -10.69
CA PRO A 209 3.19 0.00 -9.51
C PRO A 209 2.31 -0.40 -8.33
N LYS A 210 2.94 -0.87 -7.27
CA LYS A 210 2.21 -1.37 -6.10
C LYS A 210 1.99 -0.22 -5.12
N ASP A 211 0.73 0.19 -4.99
CA ASP A 211 0.30 1.15 -3.98
C ASP A 211 -0.97 0.67 -3.29
N SER A 212 -1.06 0.90 -1.98
CA SER A 212 -2.22 0.46 -1.19
C SER A 212 -3.25 1.57 -1.15
N LYS A 213 -4.45 1.33 -1.67
CA LYS A 213 -5.58 2.26 -1.56
C LYS A 213 -6.25 2.21 -0.18
N VAL A 214 -6.28 1.03 0.43
CA VAL A 214 -7.00 0.76 1.69
C VAL A 214 -6.01 0.69 2.86
N HIS A 215 -6.39 1.25 4.01
CA HIS A 215 -5.58 1.18 5.23
C HIS A 215 -5.72 -0.17 5.97
N SER A 216 -4.75 -0.51 6.81
CA SER A 216 -4.73 -1.74 7.61
C SER A 216 -5.27 -1.59 9.04
N LEU A 217 -5.93 -0.47 9.36
CA LEU A 217 -6.48 -0.20 10.70
C LEU A 217 -7.59 -1.19 11.11
N SER A 218 -7.82 -1.27 12.43
CA SER A 218 -8.89 -2.09 13.02
C SER A 218 -10.29 -1.52 12.76
N ILE A 219 -10.41 -0.19 12.78
CA ILE A 219 -11.62 0.54 12.39
C ILE A 219 -11.59 0.68 10.86
N LYS A 220 -12.67 0.27 10.20
CA LYS A 220 -12.81 0.23 8.74
C LYS A 220 -14.13 0.84 8.30
N SER A 221 -14.22 1.20 7.01
CA SER A 221 -15.50 1.60 6.41
C SER A 221 -16.52 0.44 6.48
N GLN A 222 -17.81 0.78 6.46
CA GLN A 222 -18.87 -0.25 6.52
C GLN A 222 -18.78 -1.23 5.32
N GLU A 223 -18.41 -0.70 4.16
CA GLU A 223 -18.19 -1.45 2.93
C GLU A 223 -17.00 -2.40 3.05
N GLN A 224 -15.89 -1.95 3.64
CA GLN A 224 -14.72 -2.79 3.89
C GLN A 224 -14.99 -3.89 4.91
N VAL A 225 -15.81 -3.63 5.94
CA VAL A 225 -16.23 -4.66 6.90
C VAL A 225 -17.04 -5.74 6.20
N TYR A 226 -17.97 -5.35 5.30
CA TYR A 226 -18.72 -6.29 4.48
C TYR A 226 -17.79 -7.13 3.60
N ILE A 227 -16.88 -6.50 2.87
CA ILE A 227 -15.93 -7.19 1.98
C ILE A 227 -15.05 -8.15 2.78
N TYR A 228 -14.47 -7.71 3.90
CA TYR A 228 -13.57 -8.54 4.71
C TYR A 228 -14.26 -9.76 5.29
N LYS A 229 -15.55 -9.64 5.63
CA LYS A 229 -16.36 -10.75 6.15
C LYS A 229 -16.75 -11.76 5.05
N TRP A 230 -17.13 -11.28 3.87
CA TRP A 230 -17.71 -12.14 2.81
C TRP A 230 -16.70 -12.61 1.75
N ALA A 231 -15.59 -11.90 1.56
CA ALA A 231 -14.55 -12.28 0.60
C ALA A 231 -13.94 -13.68 0.84
N PRO A 232 -13.52 -14.09 2.06
CA PRO A 232 -12.93 -15.42 2.23
C PRO A 232 -13.94 -16.53 1.94
N LEU A 233 -15.21 -16.30 2.30
CA LEU A 233 -16.30 -17.25 2.04
C LEU A 233 -16.61 -17.36 0.54
N SER A 234 -16.70 -16.23 -0.18
CA SER A 234 -16.99 -16.24 -1.61
C SER A 234 -15.84 -16.85 -2.42
N ILE A 235 -14.58 -16.59 -2.04
CA ILE A 235 -13.40 -17.20 -2.65
C ILE A 235 -13.38 -18.72 -2.40
N ALA A 236 -13.62 -19.16 -1.16
CA ALA A 236 -13.64 -20.58 -0.82
C ALA A 236 -14.76 -21.33 -1.58
N LEU A 237 -15.96 -20.76 -1.63
CA LEU A 237 -17.10 -21.36 -2.34
C LEU A 237 -16.88 -21.38 -3.86
N SER A 238 -16.29 -20.31 -4.40
CA SER A 238 -15.91 -20.21 -5.82
C SER A 238 -14.85 -21.26 -6.19
N ALA A 239 -13.79 -21.41 -5.39
CA ALA A 239 -12.77 -22.44 -5.58
C ALA A 239 -13.36 -23.85 -5.52
N LEU A 240 -14.25 -24.10 -4.55
CA LEU A 240 -14.95 -25.39 -4.43
C LEU A 240 -15.83 -25.67 -5.65
N ALA A 241 -16.55 -24.67 -6.17
CA ALA A 241 -17.36 -24.82 -7.38
C ALA A 241 -16.50 -25.15 -8.60
N VAL A 242 -15.34 -24.50 -8.79
CA VAL A 242 -14.42 -24.81 -9.89
C VAL A 242 -13.84 -26.22 -9.77
N ILE A 243 -13.40 -26.61 -8.58
CA ILE A 243 -12.79 -27.92 -8.36
C ILE A 243 -13.81 -29.03 -8.60
N LEU A 244 -15.00 -28.92 -8.00
CA LEU A 244 -16.01 -29.98 -8.01
C LEU A 244 -16.71 -30.12 -9.37
N LEU A 245 -17.01 -29.00 -10.03
CA LEU A 245 -17.82 -29.00 -11.26
C LEU A 245 -16.97 -28.92 -12.54
N THR A 246 -15.75 -28.42 -12.48
CA THR A 246 -14.91 -28.27 -13.68
C THR A 246 -13.69 -29.20 -13.66
N VAL A 247 -12.91 -29.21 -12.57
CA VAL A 247 -11.63 -29.94 -12.53
C VAL A 247 -11.83 -31.44 -12.39
N ILE A 248 -12.59 -31.89 -11.38
CA ILE A 248 -12.81 -33.33 -11.12
C ILE A 248 -13.44 -34.04 -12.35
N PRO A 249 -14.52 -33.53 -12.97
CA PRO A 249 -15.13 -34.18 -14.13
C PRO A 249 -14.23 -34.16 -15.38
N ALA A 250 -13.29 -33.21 -15.48
CA ALA A 250 -12.35 -33.14 -16.60
C ALA A 250 -11.25 -34.20 -16.54
N PHE A 251 -10.87 -34.69 -15.34
CA PHE A 251 -9.76 -35.65 -15.17
C PHE A 251 -10.19 -37.08 -14.83
N ILE A 252 -11.33 -37.29 -14.15
CA ILE A 252 -11.76 -38.62 -13.67
C ILE A 252 -12.77 -39.28 -14.62
N GLY A 253 -13.29 -38.55 -15.61
CA GLY A 253 -14.34 -39.01 -16.52
C GLY A 253 -15.73 -38.62 -16.03
N SER A 254 -16.66 -38.49 -16.98
CA SER A 254 -18.00 -37.96 -16.80
C SER A 254 -18.74 -38.66 -15.67
N VAL A 255 -19.14 -37.92 -14.64
CA VAL A 255 -20.35 -38.29 -13.90
C VAL A 255 -21.49 -37.95 -14.86
N ASP A 256 -22.30 -38.95 -15.25
CA ASP A 256 -23.48 -38.80 -16.12
C ASP A 256 -24.57 -37.94 -15.44
N PHE A 257 -24.24 -36.70 -15.15
CA PHE A 257 -25.18 -35.66 -14.82
C PHE A 257 -25.66 -35.06 -16.14
N PHE A 258 -26.96 -34.83 -16.27
CA PHE A 258 -27.67 -34.45 -17.51
C PHE A 258 -27.20 -33.16 -18.22
N ILE A 259 -26.14 -32.51 -17.76
CA ILE A 259 -25.57 -31.27 -18.29
C ILE A 259 -24.08 -31.55 -18.54
N ASP A 260 -23.54 -31.24 -19.71
CA ASP A 260 -22.09 -31.26 -19.93
C ASP A 260 -21.44 -30.21 -19.00
N ILE A 261 -21.00 -30.66 -17.82
CA ILE A 261 -20.60 -29.81 -16.67
C ILE A 261 -19.28 -29.08 -16.94
N LYS A 262 -18.61 -29.38 -18.07
CA LYS A 262 -17.30 -28.82 -18.44
C LYS A 262 -17.38 -27.30 -18.63
N GLY A 263 -17.15 -26.55 -17.56
CA GLY A 263 -17.13 -25.08 -17.53
C GLY A 263 -18.22 -24.43 -16.68
N VAL A 264 -19.27 -25.17 -16.27
CA VAL A 264 -20.35 -24.63 -15.41
C VAL A 264 -19.79 -24.15 -14.06
N GLY A 265 -18.79 -24.84 -13.52
CA GLY A 265 -18.11 -24.43 -12.30
C GLY A 265 -17.43 -23.06 -12.42
N MET A 266 -16.91 -22.69 -13.59
CA MET A 266 -16.31 -21.36 -13.81
C MET A 266 -17.36 -20.26 -13.87
N VAL A 267 -18.51 -20.53 -14.50
CA VAL A 267 -19.64 -19.57 -14.54
C VAL A 267 -20.20 -19.35 -13.13
N LEU A 268 -20.42 -20.43 -12.37
CA LEU A 268 -20.88 -20.35 -10.98
C LEU A 268 -19.89 -19.62 -10.08
N ALA A 269 -18.59 -19.87 -10.24
CA ALA A 269 -17.53 -19.13 -9.56
C ALA A 269 -17.62 -17.62 -9.81
N GLY A 270 -17.89 -17.21 -11.06
CA GLY A 270 -18.12 -15.81 -11.41
C GLY A 270 -19.35 -15.22 -10.70
N VAL A 271 -20.47 -15.95 -10.70
CA VAL A 271 -21.71 -15.53 -10.02
C VAL A 271 -21.52 -15.40 -8.51
N ILE A 272 -20.80 -16.33 -7.88
CA ILE A 272 -20.51 -16.32 -6.44
C ILE A 272 -19.64 -15.11 -6.05
N LEU A 273 -18.66 -14.75 -6.88
CA LEU A 273 -17.74 -13.64 -6.63
C LEU A 273 -18.36 -12.27 -6.95
N MET A 274 -19.37 -12.22 -7.82
CA MET A 274 -19.95 -10.98 -8.33
C MET A 274 -20.43 -10.00 -7.24
N PRO A 275 -21.18 -10.40 -6.18
CA PRO A 275 -21.66 -9.46 -5.17
C PRO A 275 -20.51 -8.80 -4.39
N VAL A 276 -19.46 -9.57 -4.07
CA VAL A 276 -18.27 -9.06 -3.36
C VAL A 276 -17.49 -8.11 -4.28
N GLY A 277 -17.34 -8.47 -5.55
CA GLY A 277 -16.70 -7.61 -6.56
C GLY A 277 -17.41 -6.28 -6.75
N MET A 278 -18.75 -6.29 -6.82
CA MET A 278 -19.55 -5.05 -6.93
C MET A 278 -19.44 -4.18 -5.68
N ALA A 279 -19.44 -4.78 -4.49
CA ALA A 279 -19.23 -4.05 -3.23
C ALA A 279 -17.83 -3.42 -3.18
N ALA A 280 -16.80 -4.15 -3.61
CA ALA A 280 -15.43 -3.65 -3.68
C ALA A 280 -15.27 -2.49 -4.66
N ASN A 281 -15.89 -2.57 -5.84
CA ASN A 281 -15.82 -1.47 -6.81
C ASN A 281 -16.48 -0.19 -6.25
N LYS A 282 -17.64 -0.33 -5.61
CA LYS A 282 -18.31 0.80 -4.94
C LYS A 282 -17.47 1.40 -3.80
N ASP A 283 -16.78 0.58 -3.01
CA ASP A 283 -15.87 1.06 -1.96
C ASP A 283 -14.71 1.86 -2.56
N ILE A 284 -14.08 1.35 -3.63
CA ILE A 284 -12.99 2.03 -4.33
C ILE A 284 -13.47 3.38 -4.89
N ASP A 285 -14.65 3.44 -5.51
CA ASP A 285 -15.20 4.69 -6.04
C ASP A 285 -15.45 5.71 -4.92
N LYS A 286 -15.95 5.27 -3.76
CA LYS A 286 -16.12 6.14 -2.59
C LYS A 286 -14.77 6.62 -2.04
N ILE A 287 -13.77 5.75 -1.94
CA ILE A 287 -12.43 6.10 -1.49
C ILE A 287 -11.82 7.16 -2.43
N ASN A 288 -11.88 6.96 -3.75
CA ASN A 288 -11.34 7.93 -4.71
C ASN A 288 -12.00 9.32 -4.54
N LYS A 289 -13.34 9.37 -4.40
CA LYS A 289 -14.04 10.64 -4.16
C LYS A 289 -13.68 11.29 -2.82
N ARG A 290 -13.47 10.47 -1.77
CA ARG A 290 -13.02 10.94 -0.45
C ARG A 290 -11.61 11.52 -0.54
N ASP A 291 -10.71 10.87 -1.26
CA ASP A 291 -9.33 11.34 -1.48
C ASP A 291 -9.31 12.67 -2.25
N GLU A 292 -10.12 12.79 -3.31
CA GLU A 292 -10.28 14.05 -4.06
C GLU A 292 -10.79 15.20 -3.18
N CYS A 293 -11.80 14.92 -2.34
CA CYS A 293 -12.35 15.91 -1.40
C CYS A 293 -11.39 16.25 -0.25
N PHE A 294 -10.48 15.32 0.11
CA PHE A 294 -9.56 15.48 1.23
C PHE A 294 -8.57 16.62 1.02
N THR A 295 -8.08 16.80 -0.20
CA THR A 295 -7.19 17.90 -0.59
C THR A 295 -7.80 19.26 -0.25
N THR A 296 -9.05 19.49 -0.65
CA THR A 296 -9.78 20.73 -0.36
C THR A 296 -10.10 20.87 1.12
N PHE A 297 -10.50 19.77 1.77
CA PHE A 297 -10.79 19.73 3.20
C PHE A 297 -9.58 20.17 4.03
N ILE A 298 -8.40 19.58 3.81
CA ILE A 298 -7.24 19.83 4.66
C ILE A 298 -6.64 21.22 4.41
N ARG A 299 -6.66 21.69 3.16
CA ARG A 299 -6.24 23.05 2.80
C ARG A 299 -7.16 24.10 3.44
N SER A 300 -8.48 23.88 3.37
CA SER A 300 -9.46 24.77 4.00
C SER A 300 -9.34 24.76 5.52
N LEU A 301 -9.17 23.59 6.13
CA LEU A 301 -8.98 23.45 7.57
C LEU A 301 -7.72 24.19 8.03
N GLY A 302 -6.59 24.00 7.34
CA GLY A 302 -5.33 24.70 7.62
C GLY A 302 -5.45 26.23 7.52
N SER A 303 -6.05 26.72 6.45
CA SER A 303 -6.28 28.15 6.24
C SER A 303 -7.19 28.78 7.31
N ILE A 304 -8.27 28.09 7.73
CA ILE A 304 -9.18 28.61 8.76
C ILE A 304 -8.51 28.60 10.14
N VAL A 305 -7.77 27.54 10.47
CA VAL A 305 -7.05 27.44 11.76
C VAL A 305 -5.99 28.54 11.88
N SER A 306 -5.17 28.72 10.84
CA SER A 306 -4.12 29.75 10.81
C SER A 306 -4.71 31.17 10.73
N GLY A 307 -5.62 31.42 9.80
CA GLY A 307 -6.13 32.76 9.50
C GLY A 307 -7.17 33.29 10.49
N SER A 308 -7.96 32.43 11.12
CA SER A 308 -8.96 32.85 12.13
C SER A 308 -8.53 32.61 13.58
N GLY A 309 -7.37 31.98 13.83
CA GLY A 309 -6.92 31.59 15.17
C GLY A 309 -7.92 30.69 15.92
N LEU A 310 -8.79 29.99 15.17
CA LEU A 310 -9.82 29.14 15.74
C LEU A 310 -9.26 27.79 16.13
N THR A 311 -9.82 27.20 17.19
CA THR A 311 -9.56 25.80 17.51
C THR A 311 -10.05 24.90 16.37
N VAL A 312 -9.37 23.78 16.16
CA VAL A 312 -9.69 22.77 15.14
C VAL A 312 -11.19 22.43 15.04
N PRO A 313 -11.93 22.23 16.16
CA PRO A 313 -13.37 21.95 16.08
C PRO A 313 -14.19 23.13 15.54
N LYS A 314 -13.86 24.37 15.93
CA LYS A 314 -14.54 25.57 15.41
C LYS A 314 -14.20 25.81 13.93
N ALA A 315 -12.99 25.46 13.51
CA ALA A 315 -12.58 25.53 12.11
C ALA A 315 -13.38 24.55 11.24
N LEU A 316 -13.60 23.31 11.71
CA LEU A 316 -14.42 22.31 11.00
C LEU A 316 -15.85 22.79 10.72
N LEU A 317 -16.47 23.52 11.65
CA LEU A 317 -17.82 24.07 11.48
C LEU A 317 -17.89 25.16 10.39
N LYS A 318 -16.80 25.89 10.17
CA LYS A 318 -16.74 26.98 9.18
C LYS A 318 -16.50 26.51 7.75
N ILE A 319 -16.08 25.26 7.54
CA ILE A 319 -15.84 24.74 6.19
C ILE A 319 -17.18 24.61 5.47
N ASP A 320 -17.27 25.16 4.25
CA ASP A 320 -18.48 25.03 3.42
C ASP A 320 -18.79 23.54 3.16
N PRO A 321 -19.98 23.05 3.57
CA PRO A 321 -20.39 21.68 3.33
C PRO A 321 -20.33 21.24 1.87
N LYS A 322 -20.46 22.17 0.90
CA LYS A 322 -20.36 21.86 -0.52
C LYS A 322 -18.95 21.44 -0.93
N ASN A 323 -17.92 22.00 -0.29
CA ASN A 323 -16.51 21.70 -0.58
C ASN A 323 -16.06 20.37 0.03
N LEU A 324 -16.88 19.77 0.90
CA LEU A 324 -16.56 18.52 1.60
C LEU A 324 -17.01 17.27 0.84
N GLY A 325 -17.97 17.38 -0.09
CA GLY A 325 -18.46 16.26 -0.88
C GLY A 325 -18.78 15.02 -0.03
N GLU A 326 -18.14 13.89 -0.35
CA GLU A 326 -18.29 12.61 0.37
C GLU A 326 -17.71 12.61 1.80
N LEU A 327 -16.89 13.62 2.16
CA LEU A 327 -16.35 13.80 3.51
C LEU A 327 -17.30 14.57 4.44
N ARG A 328 -18.39 15.14 3.92
CA ARG A 328 -19.28 16.03 4.68
C ARG A 328 -19.85 15.35 5.93
N ASP A 329 -20.40 14.15 5.78
CA ASP A 329 -21.06 13.47 6.89
C ASP A 329 -20.04 13.02 7.95
N MET A 330 -18.87 12.53 7.50
CA MET A 330 -17.76 12.13 8.37
C MET A 330 -17.13 13.33 9.10
N SER A 331 -17.01 14.49 8.45
CA SER A 331 -16.47 15.70 9.09
C SER A 331 -17.44 16.29 10.11
N GLN A 332 -18.76 16.22 9.86
CA GLN A 332 -19.78 16.65 10.81
C GLN A 332 -19.80 15.75 12.05
N GLU A 333 -19.63 14.44 11.87
CA GLU A 333 -19.45 13.53 12.99
C GLU A 333 -18.18 13.81 13.78
N LEU A 334 -17.06 14.06 13.09
CA LEU A 334 -15.81 14.46 13.72
C LEU A 334 -15.99 15.73 14.55
N TYR A 335 -16.65 16.75 13.98
CA TYR A 335 -16.99 17.98 14.69
C TYR A 335 -17.82 17.71 15.95
N LYS A 336 -18.92 16.95 15.84
CA LYS A 336 -19.79 16.63 17.00
C LYS A 336 -19.01 15.95 18.11
N LYS A 337 -18.16 14.96 17.76
CA LYS A 337 -17.32 14.21 18.70
C LYS A 337 -16.31 15.15 19.39
N LEU A 338 -15.59 15.97 18.63
CA LEU A 338 -14.63 16.93 19.17
C LEU A 338 -15.30 18.03 20.02
N ALA A 339 -16.45 18.55 19.59
CA ALA A 339 -17.20 19.59 20.30
C ALA A 339 -17.80 19.08 21.62
N SER A 340 -18.09 17.78 21.71
CA SER A 340 -18.54 17.13 22.95
C SER A 340 -17.43 16.91 23.98
N GLY A 341 -16.18 17.26 23.67
CA GLY A 341 -15.04 17.13 24.58
C GLY A 341 -14.45 15.71 24.65
N LEU A 342 -14.78 14.85 23.68
CA LEU A 342 -14.11 13.55 23.53
C LEU A 342 -12.63 13.74 23.18
N ASP A 343 -11.81 12.76 23.53
CA ASP A 343 -10.37 12.78 23.26
C ASP A 343 -10.10 13.00 21.75
N PRO A 344 -9.35 14.06 21.37
CA PRO A 344 -9.06 14.37 19.98
C PRO A 344 -8.36 13.23 19.23
N ALA A 345 -7.45 12.51 19.89
CA ALA A 345 -6.71 11.43 19.25
C ALA A 345 -7.64 10.28 18.82
N LEU A 346 -8.57 9.88 19.69
CA LEU A 346 -9.60 8.89 19.36
C LEU A 346 -10.58 9.38 18.27
N CYS A 347 -10.95 10.66 18.30
CA CYS A 347 -11.85 11.24 17.30
C CYS A 347 -11.24 11.24 15.89
N TRP A 348 -9.99 11.67 15.78
CA TRP A 348 -9.23 11.65 14.52
C TRP A 348 -8.94 10.23 14.05
N GLY A 349 -8.57 9.32 14.96
CA GLY A 349 -8.35 7.91 14.64
C GLY A 349 -9.62 7.24 14.08
N ARG A 350 -10.79 7.57 14.64
CA ARG A 350 -12.08 7.08 14.14
C ARG A 350 -12.46 7.69 12.80
N PHE A 351 -12.28 9.00 12.62
CA PHE A 351 -12.51 9.68 11.33
C PHE A 351 -11.70 9.01 10.22
N VAL A 352 -10.40 8.85 10.44
CA VAL A 352 -9.51 8.18 9.50
C VAL A 352 -9.98 6.74 9.22
N GLY A 353 -10.30 5.96 10.26
CA GLY A 353 -10.74 4.57 10.09
C GLY A 353 -12.06 4.43 9.33
N GLU A 354 -12.98 5.38 9.50
CA GLU A 354 -14.27 5.40 8.78
C GLU A 354 -14.11 5.79 7.30
N THR A 355 -13.08 6.59 6.96
CA THR A 355 -12.81 6.97 5.56
C THR A 355 -12.31 5.81 4.71
N GLY A 356 -11.66 4.80 5.30
CA GLY A 356 -11.18 3.61 4.57
C GLY A 356 -9.94 3.83 3.69
N SER A 357 -9.46 5.08 3.57
CA SER A 357 -8.36 5.47 2.69
C SER A 357 -7.00 5.39 3.37
N TYR A 358 -6.02 4.82 2.67
CA TYR A 358 -4.63 4.84 3.11
C TYR A 358 -4.02 6.24 3.08
N LEU A 359 -4.37 7.05 2.07
CA LEU A 359 -3.84 8.41 1.91
C LEU A 359 -4.31 9.32 3.04
N ILE A 360 -5.62 9.33 3.30
CA ILE A 360 -6.22 10.13 4.38
C ILE A 360 -5.64 9.72 5.73
N TYR A 361 -5.40 8.43 5.95
CA TYR A 361 -4.76 7.94 7.16
C TYR A 361 -3.39 8.55 7.40
N LYS A 362 -2.49 8.47 6.42
CA LYS A 362 -1.13 9.00 6.58
C LYS A 362 -1.14 10.52 6.70
N LEU A 363 -1.85 11.20 5.81
CA LEU A 363 -1.84 12.66 5.71
C LEU A 363 -2.57 13.37 6.86
N THR A 364 -3.68 12.81 7.37
CA THR A 364 -4.36 13.36 8.54
C THR A 364 -3.46 13.28 9.77
N SER A 365 -2.72 12.18 9.95
CA SER A 365 -1.77 12.05 11.05
C SER A 365 -0.65 13.08 11.00
N VAL A 366 -0.20 13.44 9.79
CA VAL A 366 0.80 14.49 9.57
C VAL A 366 0.26 15.85 9.97
N PHE A 367 -0.95 16.20 9.50
CA PHE A 367 -1.57 17.48 9.80
C PHE A 367 -1.85 17.65 11.29
N VAL A 368 -2.50 16.67 11.92
CA VAL A 368 -2.89 16.74 13.34
C VAL A 368 -1.67 16.88 14.24
N ASP A 369 -0.63 16.08 14.00
CA ASP A 369 0.60 16.17 14.79
C ASP A 369 1.32 17.50 14.62
N ALA A 370 1.49 17.97 13.38
CA ALA A 370 2.18 19.23 13.12
C ALA A 370 1.45 20.42 13.73
N VAL A 371 0.11 20.46 13.65
CA VAL A 371 -0.70 21.51 14.29
C VAL A 371 -0.63 21.41 15.82
N ASN A 372 -0.69 20.20 16.39
CA ASN A 372 -0.56 20.02 17.84
C ASN A 372 0.82 20.42 18.38
N LEU A 373 1.87 20.29 17.57
CA LEU A 373 3.22 20.74 17.90
C LEU A 373 3.43 22.25 17.71
N GLY A 374 2.38 23.00 17.31
CA GLY A 374 2.43 24.45 17.11
C GLY A 374 2.90 24.87 15.71
N GLY A 375 2.86 23.96 14.73
CA GLY A 375 3.21 24.25 13.35
C GLY A 375 2.21 25.18 12.67
N ASN A 376 2.66 25.84 11.59
CA ASN A 376 1.78 26.70 10.80
C ASN A 376 0.78 25.83 10.03
N ALA A 377 -0.47 25.80 10.49
CA ALA A 377 -1.54 24.98 9.92
C ALA A 377 -1.81 25.26 8.44
N GLU A 378 -1.58 26.48 7.95
CA GLU A 378 -1.76 26.83 6.54
C GLU A 378 -0.66 26.22 5.66
N VAL A 379 0.61 26.36 6.08
CA VAL A 379 1.75 25.76 5.37
C VAL A 379 1.67 24.23 5.41
N VAL A 380 1.31 23.65 6.56
CA VAL A 380 1.12 22.20 6.70
C VAL A 380 -0.06 21.73 5.83
N GLY A 381 -1.18 22.45 5.84
CA GLY A 381 -2.32 22.16 5.00
C GLY A 381 -1.95 22.17 3.51
N GLU A 382 -1.15 23.14 3.08
CA GLU A 382 -0.63 23.21 1.72
C GLU A 382 0.30 22.03 1.38
N LEU A 383 1.30 21.74 2.21
CA LEU A 383 2.22 20.60 2.04
C LEU A 383 1.46 19.27 1.92
N VAL A 384 0.49 19.05 2.81
CA VAL A 384 -0.32 17.82 2.86
C VAL A 384 -1.29 17.73 1.68
N SER A 385 -1.85 18.85 1.23
CA SER A 385 -2.78 18.89 0.09
C SER A 385 -2.10 18.69 -1.27
N SER A 386 -0.78 18.92 -1.33
CA SER A 386 -0.08 19.12 -2.60
C SER A 386 0.27 17.86 -3.35
#